data_AF-Q04Q54-F1
#
_entry.id   AF-Q04Q54-F1
#
_cell.length_a   1.000
_cell.length_b   1.000
_cell.length_c   1.000
_cell.angle_alpha   90.00
_cell.angle_beta   90.00
_cell.angle_gamma   90.00
#
_symmetry.space_group_name_H-M   'P 1'
#
loop_
_entity.id
_entity.type
_entity.pdbx_description
1 polymer ?
#
loop_
_entity_poly.entity_id
_entity_poly.type
_entity_poly.pdbx_seq_one_letter_code
_entity_poly.pdbx_strand_id
1 'polypeptide(L)'
;MFKNLFLNFALFSLSMFFFRCDPPKEISETEFKNLIREASDSYGSNEFRSIKYLGVENEKAVLKVSTPSVAGSKRDTEEFFYAKAAPSLIIWIDENLYKITVPNFKKLYHYIQLQENKQFGFGRWTILTRDPSGNEPGVKAIRITKDERTVFIFYLRSEGIQSFSLNIKHVPNRDDLKYKELWLELMNHIE
;
A
#
# COMPACT_ATOMS: atom_id res chain seq x y z
N MET A 1 3.28 15.84 -26.27
CA MET A 1 2.20 15.90 -25.25
C MET A 1 2.81 15.97 -23.83
N PHE A 2 3.71 16.94 -23.60
CA PHE A 2 4.60 17.01 -22.42
C PHE A 2 4.24 18.12 -21.41
N LYS A 3 3.08 18.77 -21.57
CA LYS A 3 2.74 19.98 -20.78
C LYS A 3 2.06 19.69 -19.43
N ASN A 4 1.54 18.48 -19.20
CA ASN A 4 0.91 18.11 -17.92
C ASN A 4 1.88 17.49 -16.89
N LEU A 5 3.11 17.11 -17.31
CA LEU A 5 4.09 16.47 -16.43
C LEU A 5 4.80 17.50 -15.54
N PHE A 6 5.08 18.69 -16.07
CA PHE A 6 5.67 19.80 -15.31
C PHE A 6 4.70 20.40 -14.30
N LEU A 7 3.39 20.38 -14.56
CA LEU A 7 2.40 20.97 -13.66
C LEU A 7 2.26 20.15 -12.36
N ASN A 8 2.33 18.82 -12.43
CA ASN A 8 2.27 17.97 -11.24
C ASN A 8 3.57 17.99 -10.42
N PHE A 9 4.74 18.07 -11.07
CA PHE A 9 6.01 18.27 -10.37
C PHE A 9 6.08 19.67 -9.73
N ALA A 10 5.56 20.69 -10.43
CA ALA A 10 5.41 22.03 -9.88
C ALA A 10 4.36 22.10 -8.77
N LEU A 11 3.32 21.27 -8.76
CA LEU A 11 2.34 21.25 -7.67
C LEU A 11 2.87 20.50 -6.44
N PHE A 12 3.65 19.44 -6.61
CA PHE A 12 4.38 18.79 -5.51
C PHE A 12 5.53 19.68 -5.01
N SER A 13 6.25 20.38 -5.89
CA SER A 13 7.28 21.33 -5.49
C SER A 13 6.69 22.61 -4.90
N LEU A 14 5.61 23.19 -5.44
CA LEU A 14 4.97 24.39 -4.86
C LEU A 14 4.28 24.09 -3.53
N SER A 15 3.69 22.90 -3.34
CA SER A 15 3.18 22.50 -2.03
C SER A 15 4.30 22.24 -1.02
N MET A 16 5.49 21.81 -1.48
CA MET A 16 6.73 21.83 -0.69
C MET A 16 7.32 23.25 -0.50
N PHE A 17 6.97 24.24 -1.32
CA PHE A 17 7.50 25.61 -1.16
C PHE A 17 6.79 26.43 -0.07
N PHE A 18 5.60 26.01 0.39
CA PHE A 18 4.90 26.69 1.49
C PHE A 18 5.07 26.02 2.87
N PHE A 19 5.72 24.86 2.93
CA PHE A 19 6.09 24.19 4.18
C PHE A 19 7.56 23.80 4.07
N ARG A 20 8.42 24.28 4.97
CA ARG A 20 9.83 23.89 5.11
C ARG A 20 9.98 22.38 5.34
N CYS A 21 9.75 21.56 4.33
CA CYS A 21 10.07 20.14 4.35
C CYS A 21 11.45 19.99 3.72
N ASP A 22 12.40 19.50 4.50
CA ASP A 22 13.68 19.07 3.97
C ASP A 22 13.44 18.05 2.84
N PRO A 23 14.29 18.03 1.80
CA PRO A 23 14.19 17.03 0.75
C PRO A 23 14.24 15.62 1.38
N PRO A 24 13.46 14.65 0.86
CA PRO A 24 13.48 13.29 1.38
C PRO A 24 14.90 12.73 1.48
N LYS A 25 15.25 12.15 2.63
CA LYS A 25 16.58 11.58 2.89
C LYS A 25 16.66 10.16 2.33
N GLU A 26 17.69 9.88 1.53
CA GLU A 26 17.96 8.51 1.06
C GLU A 26 18.50 7.66 2.22
N ILE A 27 17.96 6.46 2.39
CA ILE A 27 18.37 5.48 3.38
C ILE A 27 18.52 4.10 2.75
N SER A 28 19.23 3.21 3.45
CA SER A 28 19.36 1.82 3.03
C SER A 28 18.03 1.05 3.16
N GLU A 29 17.90 -0.05 2.41
CA GLU A 29 16.74 -0.96 2.54
C GLU A 29 16.60 -1.50 3.99
N THR A 30 17.73 -1.76 4.66
CA THR A 30 17.76 -2.24 6.04
C THR A 30 17.22 -1.18 7.01
N GLU A 31 17.67 0.06 6.89
CA GLU A 31 17.17 1.17 7.71
C GLU A 31 15.67 1.41 7.46
N PHE A 32 15.23 1.32 6.20
CA PHE A 32 13.82 1.46 5.85
C PHE A 32 12.95 0.41 6.56
N LYS A 33 13.38 -0.85 6.54
CA LYS A 33 12.69 -1.95 7.24
C LYS A 33 12.72 -1.77 8.76
N ASN A 34 13.85 -1.32 9.31
CA ASN A 34 13.99 -1.08 10.75
C ASN A 34 13.04 0.02 11.22
N LEU A 35 12.93 1.13 10.49
CA LEU A 35 11.97 2.19 10.79
C LEU A 35 10.54 1.63 10.86
N ILE A 36 10.09 0.87 9.86
CA ILE A 36 8.75 0.24 9.89
C ILE A 36 8.56 -0.67 11.11
N ARG A 37 9.57 -1.46 11.47
CA ARG A 37 9.52 -2.37 12.63
C ARG A 37 9.45 -1.60 13.95
N GLU A 38 10.28 -0.58 14.12
CA GLU A 38 10.30 0.28 15.31
C GLU A 38 8.93 0.92 15.56
N ALA A 39 8.23 1.38 14.51
CA ALA A 39 6.87 1.88 14.66
C ALA A 39 5.87 0.81 15.14
N SER A 40 6.05 -0.43 14.71
CA SER A 40 5.18 -1.54 15.12
C SER A 40 5.44 -1.92 16.59
N ASP A 41 6.71 -1.90 17.00
CA ASP A 41 7.16 -2.30 18.35
C ASP A 41 6.95 -1.19 19.40
N SER A 42 6.95 0.07 18.98
CA SER A 42 6.76 1.25 19.86
C SER A 42 5.32 1.49 20.32
N TYR A 43 4.37 0.62 19.95
CA TYR A 43 2.96 0.68 20.37
C TYR A 43 2.84 0.40 21.88
N GLY A 44 3.21 1.39 22.71
CA GLY A 44 3.24 1.30 24.17
C GLY A 44 4.29 2.15 24.90
N SER A 45 5.24 2.80 24.21
CA SER A 45 6.21 3.71 24.83
C SER A 45 5.90 5.18 24.52
N ASN A 46 6.11 6.08 25.48
CA ASN A 46 5.76 7.51 25.40
C ASN A 46 6.59 8.34 24.38
N GLU A 47 7.35 7.69 23.49
CA GLU A 47 8.09 8.32 22.39
C GLU A 47 7.38 8.02 21.05
N PHE A 48 6.21 8.63 20.84
CA PHE A 48 5.32 8.32 19.72
C PHE A 48 5.81 8.81 18.35
N ARG A 49 6.95 8.33 17.85
CA ARG A 49 7.28 8.50 16.42
C ARG A 49 6.27 7.71 15.58
N SER A 50 5.43 8.42 14.83
CA SER A 50 4.48 7.77 13.89
C SER A 50 5.15 7.60 12.53
N ILE A 51 5.03 6.40 11.96
CA ILE A 51 5.63 6.09 10.65
C ILE A 51 4.52 5.72 9.69
N LYS A 52 4.48 6.43 8.56
CA LYS A 52 3.50 6.21 7.50
C LYS A 52 4.23 5.92 6.20
N TYR A 53 3.93 4.75 5.62
CA TYR A 53 4.33 4.44 4.26
C TYR A 53 3.46 5.23 3.27
N LEU A 54 4.11 5.95 2.35
CA LEU A 54 3.46 6.81 1.37
C LEU A 54 3.38 6.20 -0.03
N GLY A 55 4.02 5.05 -0.23
CA GLY A 55 4.00 4.32 -1.49
C GLY A 55 5.31 4.43 -2.24
N VAL A 56 5.28 4.01 -3.50
CA VAL A 56 6.40 4.17 -4.43
C VAL A 56 6.21 5.46 -5.22
N GLU A 57 7.28 6.18 -5.54
CA GLU A 57 7.29 7.29 -6.48
C GLU A 57 8.65 7.34 -7.18
N ASN A 58 8.68 7.38 -8.51
CA ASN A 58 9.93 7.42 -9.30
C ASN A 58 10.95 6.35 -8.84
N GLU A 59 10.50 5.09 -8.71
CA GLU A 59 11.30 3.95 -8.23
C GLU A 59 11.83 4.08 -6.79
N LYS A 60 11.23 4.95 -5.97
CA LYS A 60 11.59 5.14 -4.56
C LYS A 60 10.41 4.80 -3.67
N ALA A 61 10.59 3.89 -2.72
CA ALA A 61 9.62 3.66 -1.64
C ALA A 61 9.81 4.78 -0.61
N VAL A 62 8.71 5.43 -0.19
CA VAL A 62 8.77 6.65 0.64
C VAL A 62 8.09 6.42 1.99
N LEU A 63 8.76 6.84 3.06
CA LEU A 63 8.23 6.92 4.42
C LEU A 63 8.12 8.37 4.86
N LYS A 64 7.06 8.64 5.62
CA LYS A 64 6.93 9.83 6.45
C LYS A 64 7.06 9.41 7.91
N VAL A 65 7.97 10.04 8.63
CA VAL A 65 8.16 9.87 10.07
C VAL A 65 7.73 11.17 10.73
N SER A 66 6.76 11.10 11.65
CA SER A 66 6.29 12.26 12.40
C SER A 66 6.68 12.09 13.86
N THR A 67 7.53 12.98 14.36
CA THR A 67 7.98 12.99 15.76
C THR A 67 7.18 14.04 16.53
N PRO A 68 6.48 13.65 17.62
CA PRO A 68 5.72 14.58 18.43
C PRO A 68 6.62 15.64 19.05
N SER A 69 6.15 16.89 19.06
CA SER A 69 6.88 17.94 19.77
C SER A 69 6.82 17.75 21.29
N VAL A 70 7.97 17.79 21.95
CA VAL A 70 8.04 17.83 23.42
C VAL A 70 7.87 19.28 23.88
N ALA A 71 6.73 19.56 24.51
CA ALA A 71 6.39 20.77 25.25
C ALA A 71 6.70 22.13 24.57
N GLY A 72 5.67 22.70 23.93
CA GLY A 72 5.59 24.16 23.69
C GLY A 72 5.85 24.65 22.27
N SER A 73 6.29 23.80 21.33
CA SER A 73 6.33 24.15 19.90
C SER A 73 5.08 23.61 19.18
N LYS A 74 4.46 24.45 18.33
CA LYS A 74 3.09 24.25 17.81
C LYS A 74 2.93 23.17 16.71
N ARG A 75 3.97 22.43 16.31
CA ARG A 75 3.88 21.44 15.22
C ARG A 75 4.83 20.27 15.43
N ASP A 76 4.36 19.08 15.09
CA ASP A 76 5.17 17.87 15.00
C ASP A 76 6.26 18.03 13.93
N THR A 77 7.40 17.40 14.15
CA THR A 77 8.48 17.37 13.16
C THR A 77 8.19 16.26 12.17
N GLU A 78 8.01 16.62 10.91
CA GLU A 78 7.80 15.67 9.81
C GLU A 78 9.10 15.50 9.02
N GLU A 79 9.59 14.26 8.95
CA GLU A 79 10.74 13.88 8.14
C GLU A 79 10.30 12.88 7.06
N PHE A 80 10.91 12.99 5.88
CA PHE A 80 10.66 12.09 4.77
C PHE A 80 11.92 11.28 4.48
N PHE A 81 11.76 9.98 4.33
CA PHE A 81 12.85 9.05 3.99
C PHE A 81 12.47 8.24 2.76
N TYR A 82 13.46 7.84 1.97
CA TYR A 82 13.23 6.93 0.87
C TYR A 82 14.32 5.88 0.70
N ALA A 83 13.93 4.73 0.17
CA ALA A 83 14.84 3.70 -0.31
C ALA A 83 14.48 3.34 -1.76
N LYS A 84 15.41 2.75 -2.51
CA LYS A 84 15.12 2.22 -3.84
C LYS A 84 14.01 1.16 -3.74
N ALA A 85 12.98 1.27 -4.58
CA ALA A 85 11.85 0.35 -4.65
C ALA A 85 12.24 -0.97 -5.35
N ALA A 86 13.22 -1.67 -4.81
CA ALA A 86 13.58 -3.00 -5.27
C ALA A 86 12.38 -3.96 -5.08
N PRO A 87 12.15 -4.93 -6.00
CA PRO A 87 11.06 -5.89 -5.86
C PRO A 87 11.03 -6.60 -4.49
N SER A 88 12.20 -6.92 -3.94
CA SER A 88 12.36 -7.51 -2.60
C SER A 88 11.79 -6.64 -1.48
N LEU A 89 12.02 -5.32 -1.54
CA LEU A 89 11.49 -4.38 -0.55
C LEU A 89 9.98 -4.26 -0.67
N ILE A 90 9.44 -4.21 -1.90
CA ILE A 90 7.99 -4.11 -2.11
C ILE A 90 7.26 -5.36 -1.62
N ILE A 91 7.78 -6.55 -1.91
CA ILE A 91 7.25 -7.81 -1.37
C ILE A 91 7.28 -7.79 0.16
N TRP A 92 8.41 -7.39 0.74
CA TRP A 92 8.55 -7.31 2.20
C TRP A 92 7.53 -6.35 2.82
N ILE A 93 7.30 -5.19 2.21
CA ILE A 93 6.28 -4.21 2.65
C ILE A 93 4.89 -4.84 2.60
N ASP A 94 4.53 -5.50 1.50
CA ASP A 94 3.22 -6.12 1.31
C ASP A 94 2.94 -7.20 2.36
N GLU A 95 3.94 -8.02 2.68
CA GLU A 95 3.83 -9.07 3.71
C GLU A 95 3.76 -8.50 5.13
N ASN A 96 4.59 -7.50 5.46
CA ASN A 96 4.76 -7.05 6.84
C ASN A 96 3.76 -5.99 7.26
N LEU A 97 3.50 -4.99 6.41
CA LEU A 97 2.55 -3.91 6.68
C LEU A 97 1.11 -4.30 6.37
N TYR A 98 0.89 -4.97 5.24
CA TYR A 98 -0.47 -5.23 4.73
C TYR A 98 -0.93 -6.67 4.89
N LYS A 99 -0.06 -7.56 5.41
CA LYS A 99 -0.37 -8.99 5.60
C LYS A 99 -0.83 -9.66 4.30
N ILE A 100 -0.31 -9.22 3.16
CA ILE A 100 -0.55 -9.81 1.84
C ILE A 100 0.38 -11.01 1.72
N THR A 101 -0.01 -12.12 2.34
CA THR A 101 0.74 -13.37 2.39
C THR A 101 -0.05 -14.48 1.72
N VAL A 102 0.63 -15.52 1.21
CA VAL A 102 -0.04 -16.68 0.60
C VAL A 102 -1.08 -17.33 1.54
N PRO A 103 -0.79 -17.55 2.85
CA PRO A 103 -1.80 -18.05 3.78
C PRO A 103 -3.04 -17.15 3.87
N ASN A 104 -2.86 -15.83 4.00
CA ASN A 104 -3.96 -14.88 4.11
C ASN A 104 -4.78 -14.80 2.83
N PHE A 105 -4.11 -14.86 1.68
CA PHE A 105 -4.79 -14.98 0.40
C PHE A 105 -5.66 -16.22 0.35
N LYS A 106 -5.13 -17.39 0.72
CA LYS A 106 -5.91 -18.64 0.73
C LYS A 106 -7.10 -18.55 1.68
N LYS A 107 -6.93 -17.92 2.84
CA LYS A 107 -7.99 -17.68 3.82
C LYS A 107 -9.12 -16.84 3.22
N LEU A 108 -8.81 -15.64 2.71
CA LEU A 108 -9.80 -14.75 2.09
C LEU A 108 -10.44 -15.38 0.84
N TYR A 109 -9.64 -16.05 0.00
CA TYR A 109 -10.15 -16.76 -1.17
C TYR A 109 -11.18 -17.82 -0.78
N HIS A 110 -10.87 -18.64 0.23
CA HIS A 110 -11.79 -19.67 0.71
C HIS A 110 -13.07 -19.05 1.29
N TYR A 111 -12.94 -18.01 2.11
CA TYR A 111 -14.07 -17.27 2.65
C TYR A 111 -15.02 -16.77 1.54
N ILE A 112 -14.48 -16.19 0.47
CA ILE A 112 -15.27 -15.72 -0.68
C ILE A 112 -15.95 -16.88 -1.42
N GLN A 113 -15.29 -18.02 -1.58
CA GLN A 113 -15.86 -19.20 -2.26
C GLN A 113 -17.07 -19.79 -1.54
N LEU A 114 -17.21 -19.56 -0.22
CA LEU A 114 -18.36 -19.98 0.56
C LEU A 114 -19.58 -19.04 0.39
N GLN A 115 -19.39 -17.86 -0.18
CA GLN A 115 -20.45 -16.89 -0.40
C GLN A 115 -21.26 -17.22 -1.66
N GLU A 116 -22.52 -16.79 -1.67
CA GLU A 116 -23.36 -16.88 -2.86
C GLU A 116 -22.70 -16.14 -4.04
N ASN A 117 -22.73 -16.74 -5.23
CA ASN A 117 -22.08 -16.20 -6.43
C ASN A 117 -20.57 -15.94 -6.29
N LYS A 118 -19.92 -16.49 -5.25
CA LYS A 118 -18.48 -16.34 -4.97
C LYS A 118 -18.04 -14.88 -4.83
N GLN A 119 -18.90 -14.08 -4.19
CA GLN A 119 -18.68 -12.66 -3.95
C GLN A 119 -19.36 -12.18 -2.65
N PHE A 120 -18.90 -11.06 -2.10
CA PHE A 120 -19.60 -10.36 -1.02
C PHE A 120 -19.37 -8.85 -1.09
N GLY A 121 -20.27 -8.09 -0.46
CA GLY A 121 -20.14 -6.64 -0.33
C GLY A 121 -19.34 -6.24 0.91
N PHE A 122 -18.47 -5.25 0.79
CA PHE A 122 -17.73 -4.66 1.90
C PHE A 122 -17.67 -3.13 1.74
N GLY A 123 -18.53 -2.44 2.49
CA GLY A 123 -18.75 -1.00 2.32
C GLY A 123 -19.21 -0.67 0.90
N ARG A 124 -18.41 0.11 0.16
CA ARG A 124 -18.68 0.48 -1.25
C ARG A 124 -18.09 -0.48 -2.29
N TRP A 125 -17.44 -1.55 -1.84
CA TRP A 125 -16.71 -2.48 -2.68
C TRP A 125 -17.46 -3.80 -2.78
N THR A 126 -17.30 -4.48 -3.91
CA THR A 126 -17.64 -5.90 -4.02
C THR A 126 -16.35 -6.69 -4.19
N ILE A 127 -16.17 -7.70 -3.33
CA ILE A 127 -15.02 -8.58 -3.33
C ILE A 127 -15.46 -9.90 -3.92
N LEU A 128 -14.78 -10.35 -4.97
CA LEU A 128 -15.16 -11.57 -5.67
C LEU A 128 -13.96 -12.38 -6.12
N THR A 129 -14.18 -13.67 -6.30
CA THR A 129 -13.18 -14.55 -6.91
C THR A 129 -13.55 -14.81 -8.37
N ARG A 130 -12.57 -14.66 -9.26
CA ARG A 130 -12.76 -14.97 -10.68
C ARG A 130 -11.45 -15.43 -11.30
N ASP A 131 -11.29 -16.74 -11.30
CA ASP A 131 -10.15 -17.40 -11.91
C ASP A 131 -10.13 -17.09 -13.42
N PRO A 132 -8.96 -16.77 -13.99
CA PRO A 132 -8.84 -16.54 -15.43
C PRO A 132 -9.24 -17.82 -16.19
N SER A 133 -10.19 -17.71 -17.12
CA SER A 133 -10.62 -18.84 -17.94
C SER A 133 -9.58 -19.13 -19.02
N GLY A 134 -8.94 -20.31 -18.94
CA GLY A 134 -8.11 -20.88 -20.00
C GLY A 134 -6.65 -20.41 -19.97
N ASN A 135 -5.74 -21.36 -19.77
CA ASN A 135 -4.30 -21.37 -20.10
C ASN A 135 -3.30 -21.38 -18.93
N GLU A 136 -3.68 -21.06 -17.70
CA GLU A 136 -2.79 -21.20 -16.53
C GLU A 136 -3.47 -21.96 -15.39
N PRO A 137 -3.43 -23.31 -15.41
CA PRO A 137 -3.89 -24.12 -14.29
C PRO A 137 -3.16 -23.70 -13.02
N GLY A 138 -3.91 -23.28 -11.99
CA GLY A 138 -3.36 -22.93 -10.67
C GLY A 138 -3.34 -21.44 -10.34
N VAL A 139 -3.64 -20.55 -11.28
CA VAL A 139 -3.76 -19.12 -10.97
C VAL A 139 -5.12 -18.81 -10.35
N LYS A 140 -5.09 -18.28 -9.12
CA LYS A 140 -6.28 -17.84 -8.40
C LYS A 140 -6.32 -16.33 -8.32
N ALA A 141 -7.51 -15.74 -8.44
CA ALA A 141 -7.65 -14.28 -8.39
C ALA A 141 -8.74 -13.81 -7.44
N ILE A 142 -8.39 -12.84 -6.59
CA ILE A 142 -9.33 -12.03 -5.81
C ILE A 142 -9.41 -10.66 -6.47
N ARG A 143 -10.63 -10.20 -6.76
CA ARG A 143 -10.88 -8.93 -7.43
C ARG A 143 -11.65 -8.01 -6.50
N ILE A 144 -11.24 -6.74 -6.49
CA ILE A 144 -11.99 -5.66 -5.88
C ILE A 144 -12.70 -4.93 -7.01
N THR A 145 -14.02 -4.81 -6.89
CA THR A 145 -14.84 -4.08 -7.83
C THR A 145 -15.57 -2.91 -7.16
N LYS A 146 -15.86 -1.90 -7.97
CA LYS A 146 -16.67 -0.74 -7.61
C LYS A 146 -17.57 -0.41 -8.78
N ASP A 147 -18.85 -0.24 -8.54
CA ASP A 147 -19.85 0.03 -9.59
C ASP A 147 -19.71 -1.00 -10.74
N GLU A 148 -19.60 -2.29 -10.36
CA GLU A 148 -19.40 -3.46 -11.24
C GLU A 148 -18.08 -3.52 -12.04
N ARG A 149 -17.21 -2.52 -11.91
CA ARG A 149 -15.91 -2.48 -12.59
C ARG A 149 -14.81 -2.99 -11.67
N THR A 150 -14.00 -3.94 -12.15
CA THR A 150 -12.78 -4.34 -11.43
C THR A 150 -11.79 -3.17 -11.42
N VAL A 151 -11.39 -2.77 -10.22
CA VAL A 151 -10.44 -1.67 -10.01
C VAL A 151 -9.08 -2.17 -9.53
N PHE A 152 -9.03 -3.33 -8.89
CA PHE A 152 -7.80 -3.92 -8.36
C PHE A 152 -7.87 -5.45 -8.37
N ILE A 153 -6.74 -6.10 -8.62
CA ILE A 153 -6.64 -7.57 -8.63
C ILE A 153 -5.46 -8.03 -7.79
N PHE A 154 -5.69 -9.08 -7.01
CA PHE A 154 -4.64 -9.92 -6.41
C PHE A 154 -4.62 -11.27 -7.11
N TYR A 155 -3.47 -11.65 -7.67
CA TYR A 155 -3.21 -12.97 -8.24
C TYR A 155 -2.33 -13.78 -7.32
N LEU A 156 -2.71 -15.04 -7.08
CA LEU A 156 -1.82 -16.05 -6.55
C LEU A 156 -1.23 -16.86 -7.72
N ARG A 157 0.10 -16.81 -7.86
CA ARG A 157 0.91 -17.54 -8.85
C ARG A 157 1.94 -18.44 -8.14
N SER A 158 2.74 -19.18 -8.91
CA SER A 158 3.86 -19.99 -8.38
C SER A 158 4.87 -19.15 -7.61
N GLU A 159 5.17 -17.94 -8.10
CA GLU A 159 6.15 -17.00 -7.52
C GLU A 159 5.62 -16.20 -6.32
N GLY A 160 4.36 -16.44 -5.89
CA GLY A 160 3.72 -15.70 -4.81
C GLY A 160 2.56 -14.83 -5.28
N ILE A 161 2.31 -13.74 -4.54
CA ILE A 161 1.18 -12.84 -4.80
C ILE A 161 1.63 -11.66 -5.65
N GLN A 162 0.91 -11.41 -6.73
CA GLN A 162 1.04 -10.19 -7.52
C GLN A 162 -0.22 -9.36 -7.36
N SER A 163 -0.06 -8.05 -7.25
CA SER A 163 -1.19 -7.12 -7.16
C SER A 163 -0.98 -5.90 -8.04
N PHE A 164 -2.05 -5.40 -8.64
CA PHE A 164 -2.01 -4.18 -9.45
C PHE A 164 -3.40 -3.56 -9.64
N SER A 165 -3.42 -2.24 -9.80
CA SER A 165 -4.61 -1.48 -10.18
C SER A 165 -4.89 -1.58 -11.67
N LEU A 166 -6.17 -1.72 -12.00
CA LEU A 166 -6.67 -1.63 -13.38
C LEU A 166 -7.05 -0.20 -13.77
N ASN A 167 -6.92 0.77 -12.86
CA ASN A 167 -7.26 2.15 -13.14
C ASN A 167 -6.16 2.79 -14.00
N ILE A 168 -6.31 2.74 -15.33
CA ILE A 168 -5.36 3.29 -16.31
C ILE A 168 -5.30 4.84 -16.25
N LYS A 169 -6.24 5.50 -15.56
CA LYS A 169 -6.31 6.96 -15.47
C LYS A 169 -5.70 7.50 -14.17
N HIS A 170 -4.40 7.81 -14.28
CA HIS A 170 -3.63 8.78 -13.47
C HIS A 170 -3.16 8.35 -12.06
N VAL A 171 -1.83 8.38 -11.91
CA VAL A 171 -1.02 8.22 -10.68
C VAL A 171 -0.88 6.75 -10.19
N PRO A 172 0.14 6.02 -10.64
CA PRO A 172 0.30 4.57 -10.42
C PRO A 172 0.38 4.07 -8.97
N ASN A 173 0.43 4.92 -7.93
CA ASN A 173 0.90 4.47 -6.61
C ASN A 173 -0.01 4.79 -5.41
N ARG A 174 -0.88 5.81 -5.48
CA ARG A 174 -1.80 6.11 -4.35
C ARG A 174 -3.00 5.18 -4.30
N ASP A 175 -3.52 4.81 -5.47
CA ASP A 175 -4.67 3.92 -5.55
C ASP A 175 -4.30 2.51 -5.07
N ASP A 176 -3.08 2.03 -5.36
CA ASP A 176 -2.60 0.72 -4.93
C ASP A 176 -2.57 0.59 -3.41
N LEU A 177 -2.03 1.59 -2.70
CA LEU A 177 -1.98 1.56 -1.23
C LEU A 177 -3.36 1.43 -0.61
N LYS A 178 -4.33 2.18 -1.12
CA LYS A 178 -5.70 2.13 -0.64
C LYS A 178 -6.30 0.73 -0.76
N TYR A 179 -5.98 -0.03 -1.81
CA TYR A 179 -6.45 -1.41 -1.96
C TYR A 179 -5.68 -2.39 -1.08
N LYS A 180 -4.43 -2.10 -0.74
CA LYS A 180 -3.64 -2.86 0.25
C LYS A 180 -4.11 -2.59 1.69
N GLU A 181 -4.50 -1.36 2.01
CA GLU A 181 -5.18 -1.02 3.27
C GLU A 181 -6.53 -1.74 3.37
N LEU A 182 -7.33 -1.71 2.30
CA LEU A 182 -8.58 -2.47 2.22
C LEU A 182 -8.34 -3.98 2.40
N TRP A 183 -7.28 -4.55 1.83
CA TRP A 183 -6.92 -5.94 2.06
C TRP A 183 -6.74 -6.23 3.55
N LEU A 184 -5.98 -5.38 4.27
CA LEU A 184 -5.76 -5.54 5.70
C LEU A 184 -7.07 -5.46 6.49
N GLU A 185 -7.95 -4.52 6.15
CA GLU A 185 -9.30 -4.42 6.73
C GLU A 185 -10.13 -5.69 6.50
N LEU A 186 -10.09 -6.24 5.28
CA LEU A 186 -10.79 -7.49 4.94
C LEU A 186 -10.24 -8.67 5.75
N MET A 187 -8.91 -8.74 5.93
CA MET A 187 -8.31 -9.81 6.73
C MET A 187 -8.77 -9.76 8.19
N ASN A 188 -8.83 -8.57 8.78
CA ASN A 188 -9.33 -8.37 10.14
C ASN A 188 -10.84 -8.65 10.26
N HIS A 189 -11.61 -8.48 9.17
CA HIS A 189 -13.05 -8.77 9.16
C HIS A 189 -13.37 -10.27 9.13
N ILE A 190 -12.49 -11.09 8.54
CA ILE A 190 -12.68 -12.54 8.40
C ILE A 190 -11.87 -13.35 9.44
N GLU A 191 -11.19 -12.69 10.36
CA GLU A 191 -10.62 -13.28 11.58
C GLU A 191 -11.69 -13.56 12.63
#